data_AF-A0A952PL25-F1
#
_entry.id   AF-A0A952PL25-F1
#
_cell.length_a   1.000
_cell.length_b   1.000
_cell.length_c   1.000
_cell.angle_alpha   90.00
_cell.angle_beta   90.00
_cell.angle_gamma   90.00
#
_symmetry.space_group_name_H-M   'P 1'
#
loop_
_entity.id
_entity.type
_entity.pdbx_description
1 polymer ?
#
loop_
_entity_poly.entity_id
_entity_poly.type
_entity_poly.pdbx_seq_one_letter_code
_entity_poly.pdbx_strand_id
1 'polypeptide(L)'
;MQEFYKKHTKNTEKPSPEVLEQAAREAERREAEISDEQWGELIAECRAAYRIPLLESDRHAFRISLGLEFQELLRRRDDVLLSIIKDQAKLYEHGDVCWGQLVEANPLLSRPNNEHTLPAAIIYSLDPIYDGNPGTLEKIAQGLSSSKNTVDDDTEFGIFMRTIRKDFERILKLEMPRMLCDGRSVFYSTILIQPSHLPGGLLTKRRFPIVTNAKETEAAMVLPQHFWPQRLMKNWLAVSSGD
;
A
#
# COMPACT_ATOMS: atom_id res chain seq x y z
N MET A 1 -1.52 21.20 1.91
CA MET A 1 -1.90 19.83 1.49
C MET A 1 -3.26 19.82 0.82
N GLN A 2 -4.35 20.23 1.49
CA GLN A 2 -5.64 20.44 0.81
C GLN A 2 -5.56 21.45 -0.34
N GLU A 3 -4.76 22.52 -0.24
CA GLU A 3 -4.55 23.47 -1.35
C GLU A 3 -3.82 22.84 -2.55
N PHE A 4 -2.77 22.02 -2.32
CA PHE A 4 -2.06 21.29 -3.37
C PHE A 4 -2.98 20.26 -4.03
N TYR A 5 -3.71 19.48 -3.22
CA TYR A 5 -4.69 18.53 -3.72
C TYR A 5 -5.85 19.25 -4.42
N LYS A 6 -6.44 20.31 -3.86
CA LYS A 6 -7.48 21.15 -4.50
C LYS A 6 -6.99 21.75 -5.81
N LYS A 7 -5.75 22.20 -5.91
CA LYS A 7 -5.17 22.76 -7.14
C LYS A 7 -5.06 21.71 -8.26
N HIS A 8 -4.83 20.43 -7.90
CA HIS A 8 -4.69 19.32 -8.84
C HIS A 8 -5.95 18.42 -8.97
N THR A 9 -6.99 18.64 -8.15
CA THR A 9 -8.29 17.94 -8.22
C THR A 9 -9.42 18.85 -8.71
N LYS A 10 -9.11 20.08 -9.14
CA LYS A 10 -10.10 21.15 -9.33
C LYS A 10 -11.07 20.98 -10.50
N ASN A 11 -11.06 19.86 -11.22
CA ASN A 11 -11.99 19.63 -12.33
C ASN A 11 -12.32 18.16 -12.61
N THR A 12 -12.48 17.36 -11.55
CA THR A 12 -12.99 16.00 -11.70
C THR A 12 -14.15 15.78 -10.76
N GLU A 13 -15.33 15.55 -11.34
CA GLU A 13 -16.45 14.96 -10.63
C GLU A 13 -15.93 13.74 -9.87
N LYS A 14 -16.20 13.69 -8.56
CA LYS A 14 -15.95 12.47 -7.79
C LYS A 14 -16.83 11.39 -8.42
N PRO A 15 -16.27 10.23 -8.84
CA PRO A 15 -17.11 9.12 -9.27
C PRO A 15 -18.10 8.79 -8.16
N SER A 16 -19.34 8.48 -8.54
CA SER A 16 -20.40 8.24 -7.55
C SER A 16 -19.99 7.06 -6.65
N PRO A 17 -20.45 7.04 -5.39
CA PRO A 17 -20.20 5.92 -4.48
C PRO A 17 -20.56 4.56 -5.09
N GLU A 18 -21.61 4.51 -5.91
CA GLU A 18 -22.07 3.30 -6.60
C GLU A 18 -21.06 2.79 -7.64
N VAL A 19 -20.40 3.68 -8.40
CA VAL A 19 -19.38 3.31 -9.38
C VAL A 19 -18.13 2.76 -8.69
N LEU A 20 -17.74 3.36 -7.56
CA LEU A 20 -16.62 2.86 -6.76
C LEU A 20 -16.93 1.50 -6.12
N GLU A 21 -18.16 1.30 -5.66
CA GLU A 21 -18.61 0.05 -5.06
C GLU A 21 -18.73 -1.08 -6.09
N GLN A 22 -19.21 -0.77 -7.29
CA GLN A 22 -19.28 -1.74 -8.40
C GLN A 22 -17.88 -2.16 -8.88
N ALA A 23 -16.95 -1.20 -9.03
CA ALA A 23 -15.57 -1.49 -9.38
C ALA A 23 -14.85 -2.33 -8.30
N ALA A 24 -15.13 -2.08 -7.02
CA ALA A 24 -14.62 -2.90 -5.91
C ALA A 24 -15.16 -4.33 -5.97
N ARG A 25 -16.47 -4.52 -6.20
CA ARG A 25 -17.09 -5.85 -6.32
C ARG A 25 -16.59 -6.65 -7.52
N GLU A 26 -16.31 -5.99 -8.64
CA GLU A 26 -15.72 -6.63 -9.83
C GLU A 26 -14.25 -7.01 -9.63
N ALA A 27 -13.47 -6.17 -8.92
CA ALA A 27 -12.11 -6.50 -8.52
C ALA A 27 -12.07 -7.68 -7.54
N GLU A 28 -12.98 -7.71 -6.55
CA GLU A 28 -13.16 -8.81 -5.59
C GLU A 28 -13.52 -10.12 -6.30
N ARG A 29 -14.45 -10.10 -7.29
CA ARG A 29 -14.82 -11.30 -8.06
C ARG A 29 -13.67 -11.89 -8.88
N ARG A 30 -12.70 -11.09 -9.32
CA ARG A 30 -11.56 -11.55 -10.13
C ARG A 30 -10.33 -11.91 -9.30
N GLU A 31 -10.15 -11.33 -8.11
CA GLU A 31 -9.15 -11.83 -7.16
C GLU A 31 -9.51 -13.24 -6.64
N ALA A 32 -10.80 -13.60 -6.65
CA ALA A 32 -11.31 -14.93 -6.33
C ALA A 32 -10.86 -16.05 -7.29
N GLU A 33 -10.15 -15.74 -8.38
CA GLU A 33 -9.56 -16.75 -9.28
C GLU A 33 -8.23 -17.32 -8.75
N ILE A 34 -7.56 -16.62 -7.83
CA ILE A 34 -6.29 -17.07 -7.24
C ILE A 34 -6.60 -17.75 -5.89
N SER A 35 -6.30 -19.05 -5.78
CA SER A 35 -6.45 -19.79 -4.54
C SER A 35 -5.42 -19.35 -3.48
N ASP A 36 -5.72 -19.62 -2.21
CA ASP A 36 -4.82 -19.38 -1.07
C ASP A 36 -3.41 -19.95 -1.29
N GLU A 37 -3.31 -21.18 -1.80
CA GLU A 37 -2.03 -21.82 -2.13
C GLU A 37 -1.26 -21.05 -3.22
N GLN A 38 -1.96 -20.53 -4.23
CA GLN A 38 -1.34 -19.74 -5.30
C GLN A 38 -0.84 -18.39 -4.78
N TRP A 39 -1.49 -17.77 -3.78
CA TRP A 39 -0.98 -16.56 -3.14
C TRP A 39 0.34 -16.80 -2.40
N GLY A 40 0.48 -17.94 -1.73
CA GLY A 40 1.72 -18.35 -1.07
C GLY A 40 2.87 -18.52 -2.06
N GLU A 41 2.61 -19.15 -3.21
CA GLU A 41 3.60 -19.28 -4.28
C GLU A 41 4.03 -17.92 -4.85
N LEU A 42 3.06 -17.03 -5.09
CA LEU A 42 3.32 -15.71 -5.66
C LEU A 42 4.27 -14.86 -4.81
N ILE A 43 4.07 -14.83 -3.48
CA ILE A 43 4.96 -14.08 -2.60
C ILE A 43 6.32 -14.75 -2.43
N ALA A 44 6.38 -16.08 -2.48
CA ALA A 44 7.63 -16.82 -2.49
C ALA A 44 8.46 -16.53 -3.76
N GLU A 45 7.81 -16.43 -4.92
CA GLU A 45 8.47 -16.01 -6.18
C GLU A 45 8.98 -14.57 -6.08
N CYS A 46 8.20 -13.64 -5.50
CA CYS A 46 8.66 -12.27 -5.24
C CYS A 46 9.92 -12.26 -4.35
N ARG A 47 9.94 -13.05 -3.27
CA ARG A 47 11.10 -13.20 -2.38
C ARG A 47 12.30 -13.80 -3.10
N ALA A 48 12.10 -14.81 -3.95
CA ALA A 48 13.17 -15.42 -4.72
C ALA A 48 13.77 -14.45 -5.75
N ALA A 49 12.94 -13.59 -6.37
CA ALA A 49 13.41 -12.53 -7.25
C ALA A 49 14.16 -11.43 -6.46
N TYR A 50 13.64 -11.07 -5.28
CA TYR A 50 14.27 -10.16 -4.32
C TYR A 50 15.39 -10.87 -3.54
N ARG A 51 16.42 -11.32 -4.26
CA ARG A 51 17.61 -11.96 -3.69
C ARG A 51 18.51 -10.93 -3.00
N ILE A 52 18.86 -11.15 -1.75
CA ILE A 52 19.86 -10.32 -1.06
C ILE A 52 21.23 -11.04 -1.12
N PRO A 53 22.32 -10.37 -1.55
CA PRO A 53 22.36 -9.00 -2.04
C PRO A 53 21.76 -8.87 -3.45
N LEU A 54 21.07 -7.75 -3.70
CA LEU A 54 20.55 -7.39 -5.01
C LEU A 54 21.69 -6.94 -5.95
N LEU A 55 21.42 -6.96 -7.26
CA LEU A 55 22.39 -6.41 -8.22
C LEU A 55 22.34 -4.88 -8.16
N GLU A 56 23.49 -4.22 -8.39
CA GLU A 56 23.54 -2.76 -8.45
C GLU A 56 22.64 -2.19 -9.55
N SER A 57 22.43 -2.95 -10.64
CA SER A 57 21.46 -2.62 -11.70
C SER A 57 20.03 -2.47 -11.18
N ASP A 58 19.70 -3.16 -10.09
CA ASP A 58 18.35 -3.17 -9.52
C ASP A 58 18.10 -1.96 -8.62
N ARG A 59 19.14 -1.24 -8.19
CA ARG A 59 19.03 -0.07 -7.30
C ARG A 59 18.09 0.99 -7.86
N HIS A 60 18.12 1.20 -9.18
CA HIS A 60 17.25 2.17 -9.85
C HIS A 60 15.77 1.81 -9.76
N ALA A 61 15.42 0.52 -9.67
CA ALA A 61 14.04 0.07 -9.57
C ALA A 61 13.38 0.47 -8.24
N PHE A 62 14.15 0.70 -7.18
CA PHE A 62 13.66 1.13 -5.85
C PHE A 62 13.51 2.64 -5.69
N ARG A 63 13.86 3.41 -6.72
CA ARG A 63 13.92 4.87 -6.59
C ARG A 63 12.51 5.46 -6.46
N ILE A 64 12.26 6.10 -5.32
CA ILE A 64 11.10 6.97 -5.14
C ILE A 64 11.49 8.39 -5.53
N SER A 65 10.73 8.98 -6.46
CA SER A 65 10.94 10.36 -6.91
C SER A 65 9.71 11.20 -6.58
N LEU A 66 9.93 12.33 -5.91
CA LEU A 66 8.89 13.32 -5.65
C LEU A 66 9.02 14.49 -6.60
N GLY A 67 7.88 15.02 -7.07
CA GLY A 67 7.86 16.32 -7.74
C GLY A 67 8.36 17.42 -6.80
N LEU A 68 9.06 18.41 -7.34
CA LEU A 68 9.70 19.48 -6.57
C LEU A 68 8.74 20.18 -5.60
N GLU A 69 7.54 20.55 -6.06
CA GLU A 69 6.54 21.20 -5.21
C GLU A 69 6.12 20.32 -4.02
N PHE A 70 5.95 19.02 -4.25
CA PHE A 70 5.54 18.09 -3.20
C PHE A 70 6.68 17.86 -2.21
N GLN A 71 7.91 17.71 -2.71
CA GLN A 71 9.10 17.56 -1.86
C GLN A 71 9.31 18.78 -0.96
N GLU A 72 9.20 20.00 -1.50
CA GLU A 72 9.30 21.23 -0.73
C GLU A 72 8.19 21.35 0.33
N LEU A 73 6.97 20.92 -0.02
CA LEU A 73 5.87 20.89 0.94
C LEU A 73 6.15 19.96 2.12
N LEU A 74 6.71 18.77 1.86
CA LEU A 74 7.06 17.81 2.91
C LEU A 74 8.19 18.36 3.79
N ARG A 75 9.23 18.95 3.19
CA ARG A 75 10.35 19.57 3.93
C ARG A 75 9.90 20.69 4.85
N ARG A 76 9.06 21.60 4.37
CA ARG A 76 8.53 22.72 5.16
C ARG A 76 7.69 22.28 6.37
N ARG A 77 7.20 21.04 6.34
CA ARG A 77 6.35 20.46 7.38
C ARG A 77 7.09 19.45 8.25
N ASP A 78 8.36 19.19 7.97
CA ASP A 78 9.11 18.08 8.56
C ASP A 78 8.33 16.75 8.48
N ASP A 79 7.70 16.50 7.32
CA ASP A 79 6.75 15.41 7.15
C ASP A 79 7.49 14.05 7.14
N VAL A 80 7.02 13.12 7.98
CA VAL A 80 7.63 11.81 8.20
C VAL A 80 7.80 10.97 6.94
N LEU A 81 7.06 11.23 5.84
CA LEU A 81 7.29 10.51 4.57
C LEU A 81 8.68 10.71 3.98
N LEU A 82 9.38 11.79 4.34
CA LEU A 82 10.77 11.97 3.91
C LEU A 82 11.67 10.84 4.42
N SER A 83 11.31 10.19 5.53
CA SER A 83 12.03 9.02 6.04
C SER A 83 11.94 7.83 5.08
N ILE A 84 10.82 7.64 4.36
CA ILE A 84 10.67 6.55 3.39
C ILE A 84 11.71 6.69 2.27
N ILE A 85 11.94 7.93 1.80
CA ILE A 85 12.94 8.22 0.77
C ILE A 85 14.35 8.07 1.32
N LYS A 86 14.58 8.54 2.56
CA LYS A 86 15.87 8.41 3.24
C LYS A 86 16.27 6.95 3.45
N ASP A 87 15.31 6.11 3.85
CA ASP A 87 15.55 4.71 4.23
C ASP A 87 15.33 3.72 3.08
N GLN A 88 15.02 4.17 1.86
CA GLN A 88 14.83 3.29 0.69
C GLN A 88 16.04 2.38 0.45
N ALA A 89 17.26 2.85 0.77
CA ALA A 89 18.48 2.06 0.66
C ALA A 89 18.49 0.87 1.64
N LYS A 90 18.01 1.06 2.87
CA LYS A 90 17.87 -0.03 3.85
C LYS A 90 16.84 -1.06 3.40
N LEU A 91 15.75 -0.59 2.78
CA LEU A 91 14.73 -1.46 2.20
C LEU A 91 15.25 -2.22 0.97
N TYR A 92 16.15 -1.63 0.20
CA TYR A 92 16.83 -2.30 -0.91
C TYR A 92 17.83 -3.36 -0.42
N GLU A 93 18.61 -3.06 0.63
CA GLU A 93 19.73 -3.91 1.07
C GLU A 93 19.29 -5.03 2.02
N HIS A 94 18.34 -4.76 2.92
CA HIS A 94 18.00 -5.63 4.05
C HIS A 94 16.49 -5.81 4.25
N GLY A 95 15.70 -5.67 3.18
CA GLY A 95 14.25 -5.75 3.24
C GLY A 95 13.71 -7.17 3.44
N ASP A 96 12.53 -7.26 4.01
CA ASP A 96 11.69 -8.44 4.05
C ASP A 96 10.47 -8.20 3.16
N VAL A 97 10.18 -9.15 2.27
CA VAL A 97 9.04 -9.07 1.34
C VAL A 97 7.82 -9.76 1.93
N CYS A 98 6.68 -9.07 1.95
CA CYS A 98 5.39 -9.61 2.37
C CYS A 98 4.22 -8.96 1.64
N TRP A 99 2.99 -9.39 1.92
CA TRP A 99 1.79 -8.78 1.36
C TRP A 99 1.41 -7.49 2.08
N GLY A 100 1.15 -6.45 1.31
CA GLY A 100 0.44 -5.25 1.74
C GLY A 100 -1.00 -5.24 1.23
N GLN A 101 -1.92 -4.80 2.08
CA GLN A 101 -3.33 -4.62 1.76
C GLN A 101 -3.72 -3.15 1.90
N LEU A 102 -4.24 -2.57 0.83
CA LEU A 102 -4.66 -1.18 0.76
C LEU A 102 -5.87 -0.89 1.65
N VAL A 103 -5.71 0.06 2.57
CA VAL A 103 -6.81 0.62 3.38
C VAL A 103 -7.42 1.82 2.65
N GLU A 104 -6.59 2.79 2.28
CA GLU A 104 -6.99 4.03 1.63
C GLU A 104 -5.87 4.54 0.71
N ALA A 105 -6.23 5.11 -0.44
CA ALA A 105 -5.27 5.70 -1.37
C ALA A 105 -5.76 7.05 -1.86
N ASN A 106 -4.81 7.87 -2.31
CA ASN A 106 -5.15 9.02 -3.13
C ASN A 106 -5.81 8.55 -4.45
N PRO A 107 -7.01 9.05 -4.82
CA PRO A 107 -7.68 8.63 -6.05
C PRO A 107 -6.90 8.92 -7.35
N LEU A 108 -5.90 9.81 -7.32
CA LEU A 108 -5.02 10.04 -8.46
C LEU A 108 -4.16 8.81 -8.78
N LEU A 109 -3.87 7.94 -7.81
CA LEU A 109 -3.04 6.74 -8.01
C LEU A 109 -3.69 5.72 -8.95
N SER A 110 -5.01 5.75 -9.13
CA SER A 110 -5.74 4.89 -10.06
C SER A 110 -6.05 5.56 -11.40
N ARG A 111 -5.66 6.84 -11.60
CA ARG A 111 -5.95 7.56 -12.85
C ARG A 111 -4.92 7.24 -13.93
N PRO A 112 -5.37 6.97 -15.17
CA PRO A 112 -4.49 6.96 -16.33
C PRO A 112 -3.63 8.22 -16.38
N ASN A 113 -2.34 8.06 -16.68
CA ASN A 113 -1.34 9.15 -16.77
C ASN A 113 -0.94 9.80 -15.44
N ASN A 114 -1.18 9.16 -14.29
CA ASN A 114 -0.58 9.65 -13.04
C ASN A 114 0.94 9.46 -13.05
N GLU A 115 1.67 10.57 -13.11
CA GLU A 115 3.13 10.59 -12.99
C GLU A 115 3.60 10.91 -11.57
N HIS A 116 2.68 11.15 -10.64
CA HIS A 116 3.01 11.61 -9.30
C HIS A 116 3.11 10.46 -8.32
N THR A 117 4.17 10.50 -7.52
CA THR A 117 4.31 9.70 -6.31
C THR A 117 3.43 10.27 -5.21
N LEU A 118 2.51 9.45 -4.71
CA LEU A 118 1.48 9.87 -3.77
C LEU A 118 1.35 8.91 -2.60
N PRO A 119 0.89 9.39 -1.42
CA PRO A 119 0.70 8.56 -0.26
C PRO A 119 -0.47 7.59 -0.41
N ALA A 120 -0.34 6.43 0.23
CA ALA A 120 -1.42 5.48 0.48
C ALA A 120 -1.25 4.87 1.87
N ALA A 121 -2.36 4.48 2.48
CA ALA A 121 -2.42 3.71 3.72
C ALA A 121 -2.61 2.23 3.42
N ILE A 122 -1.79 1.39 4.03
CA ILE A 122 -1.86 -0.06 3.94
C ILE A 122 -1.87 -0.68 5.32
N ILE A 123 -2.25 -1.95 5.38
CA ILE A 123 -1.84 -2.85 6.45
C ILE A 123 -0.97 -3.97 5.90
N TYR A 124 -0.10 -4.53 6.73
CA TYR A 124 0.75 -5.66 6.37
C TYR A 124 1.12 -6.48 7.60
N SER A 125 1.67 -7.68 7.37
CA SER A 125 2.25 -8.51 8.42
C SER A 125 3.48 -9.25 7.90
N LEU A 126 4.41 -9.56 8.80
CA LEU A 126 5.55 -10.44 8.54
C LEU A 126 5.28 -11.88 9.02
N ASP A 127 4.10 -12.16 9.57
CA ASP A 127 3.70 -13.51 9.98
C ASP A 127 3.40 -14.36 8.72
N PRO A 128 4.10 -15.50 8.52
CA PRO A 128 3.96 -16.34 7.34
C PRO A 128 2.54 -16.87 7.09
N ILE A 129 1.65 -16.87 8.10
CA ILE A 129 0.26 -17.28 7.87
C ILE A 129 -0.44 -16.44 6.79
N TYR A 130 -0.05 -15.17 6.64
CA TYR A 130 -0.65 -14.27 5.67
C TYR A 130 -0.09 -14.46 4.26
N ASP A 131 0.95 -15.28 4.07
CA ASP A 131 1.50 -15.55 2.74
C ASP A 131 0.51 -16.32 1.87
N GLY A 132 -0.08 -17.38 2.43
CA GLY A 132 -1.11 -18.19 1.78
C GLY A 132 -2.53 -17.73 2.06
N ASN A 133 -2.75 -16.79 2.99
CA ASN A 133 -4.08 -16.27 3.28
C ASN A 133 -4.09 -14.73 3.41
N PRO A 134 -3.71 -14.01 2.33
CA PRO A 134 -3.70 -12.55 2.37
C PRO A 134 -5.12 -11.96 2.35
N GLY A 135 -6.15 -12.76 2.04
CA GLY A 135 -7.57 -12.37 2.16
C GLY A 135 -7.98 -12.03 3.60
N THR A 136 -7.26 -12.52 4.61
CA THR A 136 -7.51 -12.14 6.00
C THR A 136 -7.12 -10.69 6.26
N LEU A 137 -6.04 -10.20 5.65
CA LEU A 137 -5.69 -8.77 5.71
C LEU A 137 -6.77 -7.90 5.06
N GLU A 138 -7.35 -8.37 3.95
CA GLU A 138 -8.45 -7.65 3.31
C GLU A 138 -9.65 -7.43 4.23
N LYS A 139 -10.08 -8.46 4.95
CA LYS A 139 -11.18 -8.35 5.93
C LYS A 139 -10.86 -7.32 7.02
N ILE A 140 -9.63 -7.33 7.53
CA ILE A 140 -9.18 -6.35 8.53
C ILE A 140 -9.22 -4.93 7.93
N ALA A 141 -8.67 -4.73 6.74
CA ALA A 141 -8.65 -3.44 6.06
C ALA A 141 -10.06 -2.91 5.73
N GLN A 142 -10.99 -3.79 5.34
CA GLN A 142 -12.40 -3.44 5.15
C GLN A 142 -13.05 -2.99 6.46
N GLY A 143 -12.77 -3.69 7.56
CA GLY A 143 -13.19 -3.30 8.91
C GLY A 143 -12.75 -1.88 9.28
N LEU A 144 -11.50 -1.51 8.96
CA LEU A 144 -10.98 -0.16 9.19
C LEU A 144 -11.73 0.91 8.40
N SER A 145 -11.97 0.68 7.11
CA SER A 145 -12.62 1.64 6.22
C SER A 145 -14.10 1.83 6.55
N SER A 146 -14.82 0.75 6.89
CA SER A 146 -16.25 0.79 7.24
C SER A 146 -16.51 1.43 8.61
N SER A 147 -15.54 1.34 9.52
CA SER A 147 -15.67 1.83 10.90
C SER A 147 -15.53 3.34 11.05
N LYS A 148 -15.36 4.10 9.94
CA LYS A 148 -15.01 5.53 9.92
C LYS A 148 -15.91 6.45 10.77
N ASN A 149 -17.13 6.03 11.12
CA ASN A 149 -18.09 6.86 11.88
C ASN A 149 -18.81 6.16 13.06
N THR A 150 -18.42 4.94 13.46
CA THR A 150 -19.32 4.08 14.27
C THR A 150 -18.68 3.39 15.48
N VAL A 151 -17.41 3.69 15.81
CA VAL A 151 -16.68 2.96 16.86
C VAL A 151 -16.76 3.71 18.19
N ASP A 152 -17.01 2.95 19.26
CA ASP A 152 -16.90 3.43 20.64
C ASP A 152 -15.44 3.77 20.98
N ASP A 153 -15.26 5.02 21.37
CA ASP A 153 -14.00 5.73 21.51
C ASP A 153 -13.12 5.18 22.64
N ASP A 154 -13.70 4.44 23.60
CA ASP A 154 -13.03 3.89 24.78
C ASP A 154 -12.54 2.44 24.59
N THR A 155 -12.88 1.80 23.47
CA THR A 155 -12.36 0.46 23.13
C THR A 155 -10.92 0.54 22.61
N GLU A 156 -10.13 -0.54 22.73
CA GLU A 156 -8.78 -0.60 22.13
C GLU A 156 -8.83 -0.27 20.62
N PHE A 157 -9.88 -0.73 19.95
CA PHE A 157 -10.15 -0.39 18.56
C PHE A 157 -10.51 1.09 18.36
N GLY A 158 -11.34 1.66 19.23
CA GLY A 158 -11.69 3.09 19.22
C GLY A 158 -10.48 3.98 19.42
N ILE A 159 -9.60 3.64 20.36
CA ILE A 159 -8.34 4.33 20.60
C ILE A 159 -7.46 4.24 19.35
N PHE A 160 -7.31 3.06 18.75
CA PHE A 160 -6.55 2.89 17.50
C PHE A 160 -7.15 3.72 16.35
N MET A 161 -8.47 3.64 16.13
CA MET A 161 -9.17 4.39 15.09
C MET A 161 -9.05 5.89 15.32
N ARG A 162 -9.08 6.33 16.58
CA ARG A 162 -8.80 7.72 16.94
C ARG A 162 -7.37 8.05 16.57
N THR A 163 -6.36 7.29 16.97
CA THR A 163 -4.95 7.54 16.63
C THR A 163 -4.73 7.71 15.12
N ILE A 164 -5.25 6.80 14.29
CA ILE A 164 -5.09 6.92 12.83
C ILE A 164 -5.93 8.06 12.19
N ARG A 165 -6.88 8.64 12.94
CA ARG A 165 -7.70 9.79 12.51
C ARG A 165 -7.27 11.12 13.11
N LYS A 166 -6.68 11.10 14.32
CA LYS A 166 -6.65 12.25 15.23
C LYS A 166 -5.74 13.35 14.73
N ASP A 167 -4.73 13.00 13.95
CA ASP A 167 -3.74 13.96 13.55
C ASP A 167 -3.53 13.86 12.04
N PHE A 168 -3.31 15.02 11.41
CA PHE A 168 -2.84 15.13 10.03
C PHE A 168 -1.45 14.48 9.82
N GLU A 169 -0.94 13.80 10.85
CA GLU A 169 0.30 13.09 10.93
C GLU A 169 0.13 11.71 10.30
N ARG A 170 1.07 11.39 9.43
CA ARG A 170 1.11 10.11 8.75
C ARG A 170 1.80 9.13 9.68
N ILE A 171 1.29 7.92 9.72
CA ILE A 171 1.84 6.87 10.56
C ILE A 171 2.66 5.96 9.67
N LEU A 172 3.97 5.83 9.92
CA LEU A 172 4.82 4.96 9.13
C LEU A 172 4.74 3.51 9.58
N LYS A 173 4.51 3.28 10.88
CA LYS A 173 4.30 1.95 11.44
C LYS A 173 3.56 2.05 12.76
N LEU A 174 2.40 1.40 12.85
CA LEU A 174 1.65 1.24 14.09
C LEU A 174 1.11 -0.18 14.16
N GLU A 175 1.44 -0.92 15.22
CA GLU A 175 0.85 -2.24 15.44
C GLU A 175 -0.65 -2.09 15.72
N MET A 176 -1.44 -2.91 15.05
CA MET A 176 -2.87 -2.99 15.25
C MET A 176 -3.19 -3.70 16.57
N PRO A 177 -4.32 -3.37 17.22
CA PRO A 177 -4.84 -4.12 18.34
C PRO A 177 -4.89 -5.62 18.05
N ARG A 178 -4.15 -6.41 18.83
CA ARG A 178 -4.01 -7.86 18.57
C ARG A 178 -5.33 -8.60 18.61
N MET A 179 -6.29 -8.11 19.39
CA MET A 179 -7.65 -8.66 19.45
C MET A 179 -8.39 -8.62 18.10
N LEU A 180 -8.03 -7.68 17.21
CA LEU A 180 -8.60 -7.55 15.87
C LEU A 180 -7.85 -8.39 14.82
N CYS A 181 -6.75 -9.01 15.23
CA CYS A 181 -5.80 -9.70 14.36
C CYS A 181 -5.54 -11.13 14.85
N ASP A 182 -6.50 -11.73 15.58
CA ASP A 182 -6.41 -13.08 16.14
C ASP A 182 -5.11 -13.34 16.94
N GLY A 183 -4.66 -12.32 17.69
CA GLY A 183 -3.44 -12.36 18.49
C GLY A 183 -2.15 -12.06 17.74
N ARG A 184 -2.21 -11.83 16.42
CA ARG A 184 -1.05 -11.66 15.54
C ARG A 184 -0.65 -10.20 15.37
N SER A 185 0.62 -9.99 15.01
CA SER A 185 1.14 -8.68 14.69
C SER A 185 0.78 -8.29 13.26
N VAL A 186 -0.10 -7.29 13.13
CA VAL A 186 -0.43 -6.62 11.88
C VAL A 186 -0.11 -5.14 12.06
N PHE A 187 0.43 -4.50 11.05
CA PHE A 187 0.87 -3.11 11.12
C PHE A 187 0.09 -2.25 10.14
N TYR A 188 -0.36 -1.09 10.59
CA TYR A 188 -0.83 0.00 9.74
C TYR A 188 0.33 0.90 9.35
N SER A 189 0.38 1.32 8.08
CA SER A 189 1.47 2.14 7.56
C SER A 189 1.03 3.02 6.41
N THR A 190 1.58 4.22 6.36
CA THR A 190 1.52 5.12 5.22
C THR A 190 2.76 4.90 4.37
N ILE A 191 2.56 4.54 3.12
CA ILE A 191 3.62 4.36 2.12
C ILE A 191 3.54 5.42 1.03
N LEU A 192 4.63 5.59 0.29
CA LEU A 192 4.63 6.32 -0.99
C LEU A 192 4.50 5.34 -2.14
N ILE A 193 3.49 5.53 -2.97
CA ILE A 193 3.30 4.75 -4.21
C ILE A 193 3.92 5.54 -5.36
N GLN A 194 5.04 5.03 -5.86
CA GLN A 194 5.74 5.50 -7.05
C GLN A 194 5.16 4.74 -8.27
N PRO A 195 4.67 5.42 -9.32
CA PRO A 195 4.05 4.75 -10.48
C PRO A 195 4.95 3.67 -11.11
N SER A 196 6.25 3.91 -11.23
CA SER A 196 7.19 2.94 -11.81
C SER A 196 7.33 1.64 -11.00
N HIS A 197 6.85 1.58 -9.75
CA HIS A 197 6.83 0.34 -8.97
C HIS A 197 5.63 -0.55 -9.29
N LEU A 198 4.61 -0.06 -10.00
CA LEU A 198 3.40 -0.80 -10.32
C LEU A 198 3.35 -1.18 -11.80
N PRO A 199 2.89 -2.40 -12.16
CA PRO A 199 2.60 -2.73 -13.56
C PRO A 199 1.58 -1.76 -14.14
N GLY A 200 1.94 -1.17 -15.30
CA GLY A 200 1.11 -0.17 -15.97
C GLY A 200 1.07 1.21 -15.30
N GLY A 201 1.80 1.42 -14.19
CA GLY A 201 1.86 2.72 -13.51
C GLY A 201 0.62 3.07 -12.67
N LEU A 202 -0.29 2.11 -12.47
CA LEU A 202 -1.61 2.35 -11.89
C LEU A 202 -1.88 1.44 -10.69
N LEU A 203 -2.49 2.02 -9.66
CA LEU A 203 -3.05 1.28 -8.54
C LEU A 203 -4.43 0.72 -8.93
N THR A 204 -4.43 -0.46 -9.57
CA THR A 204 -5.65 -1.14 -10.04
C THR A 204 -6.20 -2.15 -9.04
N LYS A 205 -5.36 -2.64 -8.12
CA LYS A 205 -5.71 -3.64 -7.11
C LYS A 205 -5.30 -3.20 -5.72
N ARG A 206 -5.89 -3.84 -4.72
CA ARG A 206 -5.70 -3.48 -3.30
C ARG A 206 -4.61 -4.32 -2.62
N ARG A 207 -4.27 -5.48 -3.16
CA ARG A 207 -3.24 -6.38 -2.63
C ARG A 207 -2.00 -6.35 -3.52
N PHE A 208 -0.83 -6.06 -2.95
CA PHE A 208 0.44 -6.03 -3.67
C PHE A 208 1.60 -6.37 -2.75
N PRO A 209 2.72 -6.89 -3.29
CA PRO A 209 3.90 -7.16 -2.49
C PRO A 209 4.54 -5.83 -2.06
N ILE A 210 4.99 -5.80 -0.82
CA ILE A 210 5.74 -4.69 -0.24
C ILE A 210 7.08 -5.20 0.26
N VAL A 211 7.98 -4.25 0.54
CA VAL A 211 9.22 -4.48 1.26
C VAL A 211 9.24 -3.58 2.50
N THR A 212 9.64 -4.13 3.64
CA THR A 212 9.85 -3.42 4.90
C THR A 212 11.13 -3.93 5.57
N ASN A 213 11.71 -3.17 6.49
CA ASN A 213 12.78 -3.67 7.35
C ASN A 213 12.47 -3.24 8.78
N ALA A 214 11.67 -4.07 9.46
CA ALA A 214 11.18 -3.79 10.80
C ALA A 214 12.28 -3.61 11.86
N LYS A 215 13.53 -4.03 11.57
CA LYS A 215 14.67 -3.94 12.48
C LYS A 215 15.39 -2.59 12.40
N GLU A 216 15.39 -1.94 11.23
CA GLU A 216 16.22 -0.74 10.97
C GLU A 216 15.43 0.50 10.56
N THR A 217 14.15 0.35 10.22
CA THR A 217 13.28 1.45 9.80
C THR A 217 11.80 1.13 10.02
N GLU A 218 11.00 2.19 10.12
CA GLU A 218 9.53 2.10 10.08
C GLU A 218 9.00 2.16 8.65
N ALA A 219 9.86 2.49 7.68
CA ALA A 219 9.47 2.61 6.29
C ALA A 219 9.01 1.26 5.71
N ALA A 220 8.01 1.35 4.85
CA ALA A 220 7.62 0.31 3.92
C ALA A 220 7.42 0.94 2.55
N MET A 221 7.60 0.16 1.50
CA MET A 221 7.30 0.60 0.14
C MET A 221 6.77 -0.57 -0.69
N VAL A 222 6.08 -0.25 -1.78
CA VAL A 222 5.74 -1.24 -2.80
C VAL A 222 7.02 -1.91 -3.28
N LEU A 223 7.05 -3.25 -3.30
CA LEU A 223 8.13 -3.98 -3.96
C LEU A 223 8.09 -3.60 -5.44
N PRO A 224 9.16 -3.10 -6.05
CA PRO A 224 9.10 -2.68 -7.45
C PRO A 224 8.67 -3.83 -8.37
N GLN A 225 7.84 -3.54 -9.38
CA GLN A 225 7.32 -4.53 -10.36
C GLN A 225 8.40 -5.39 -11.01
N HIS A 226 9.66 -4.94 -11.03
CA HIS A 226 10.81 -5.68 -11.52
C HIS A 226 11.00 -7.04 -10.81
N PHE A 227 10.49 -7.17 -9.58
CA PHE A 227 10.56 -8.39 -8.77
C PHE A 227 9.26 -9.20 -8.78
N TRP A 228 8.25 -8.77 -9.53
CA TRP A 228 6.96 -9.45 -9.52
C TRP A 228 7.01 -10.60 -10.53
N PRO A 229 6.49 -11.79 -10.17
CA PRO A 229 6.39 -12.87 -11.12
C PRO A 229 5.41 -12.53 -12.24
N GLN A 230 5.65 -13.05 -13.45
CA GLN A 230 4.85 -12.76 -14.65
C GLN A 230 3.35 -13.04 -14.44
N ARG A 231 3.01 -14.06 -13.67
CA ARG A 231 1.63 -14.39 -13.29
C ARG A 231 0.97 -13.26 -12.47
N LEU A 232 1.68 -12.67 -11.51
CA LEU A 232 1.20 -11.53 -10.73
C LEU A 232 1.02 -10.30 -11.62
N MET A 233 2.00 -10.01 -12.49
CA MET A 233 1.92 -8.88 -13.41
C MET A 233 0.73 -9.00 -14.36
N LYS A 234 0.49 -10.18 -14.94
CA LYS A 234 -0.67 -10.45 -15.79
C LYS A 234 -1.98 -10.25 -15.03
N ASN A 235 -2.07 -10.78 -13.82
CA ASN A 235 -3.24 -10.60 -12.98
C ASN A 235 -3.47 -9.11 -12.64
N TRP A 236 -2.40 -8.35 -12.37
CA TRP A 236 -2.47 -6.91 -12.08
C TRP A 236 -3.01 -6.09 -13.25
N LEU A 237 -2.50 -6.36 -14.46
CA LEU A 237 -2.90 -5.68 -15.69
C LEU A 237 -4.28 -6.12 -16.20
N ALA A 238 -4.81 -7.23 -15.68
CA ALA A 238 -6.16 -7.69 -15.98
C ALA A 238 -7.20 -6.86 -15.18
N VAL A 239 -7.38 -5.59 -15.53
CA VAL A 239 -8.58 -4.81 -15.16
C VAL A 239 -9.09 -3.97 -16.34
N SER A 240 -10.22 -4.44 -16.86
CA SER A 240 -11.33 -3.75 -17.55
C SER A 240 -11.06 -2.93 -18.81
N SER A 241 -11.11 -3.62 -19.96
CA SER A 241 -11.87 -3.16 -21.12
C SER A 241 -13.33 -2.95 -20.70
N GLY A 242 -13.62 -1.78 -20.14
CA GLY A 242 -14.98 -1.27 -19.98
C GLY A 242 -15.10 -0.06 -20.90
N ASP A 243 -15.53 -0.31 -22.13
CA ASP A 243 -16.20 0.69 -22.96
C ASP A 243 -17.58 1.00 -22.35
#